data_AF-A0A815TRE2-F1
#
_entry.id   AF-A0A815TRE2-F1
#
_cell.length_a   1.000
_cell.length_b   1.000
_cell.length_c   1.000
_cell.angle_alpha   90.00
_cell.angle_beta   90.00
_cell.angle_gamma   90.00
#
_symmetry.space_group_name_H-M   'P 1'
#
loop_
_entity.id
_entity.type
_entity.pdbx_description
1 polymer ?
#
loop_
_entity_poly.entity_id
_entity_poly.type
_entity_poly.pdbx_seq_one_letter_code
_entity_poly.pdbx_strand_id
1 'polypeptide(L)'
;AYYKYRCCLECGIPEVTLRGSPDDFQQVIDRINQFRIIFTDFHWWLDSLLPDLKQLKASAEGKPDIDWWQKICHEEGGGSGPSYLAGWLADLIPYICDEEGHYKKVQRDHHHYTQVYLFFY
;
A
#
# COMPACT_ATOMS: atom_id res chain seq x y z
N ALA A 1 26.35 -33.01 -7.65
CA ALA A 1 26.11 -31.55 -7.61
C ALA A 1 24.60 -31.34 -7.47
N TYR A 2 24.14 -30.66 -6.41
CA TYR A 2 22.74 -30.73 -5.94
C TYR A 2 22.01 -29.38 -5.83
N TYR A 3 22.40 -28.37 -6.59
CA TYR A 3 21.64 -27.11 -6.60
C TYR A 3 21.56 -26.56 -8.02
N LYS A 4 20.32 -26.24 -8.42
CA LYS A 4 19.98 -25.60 -9.69
C LYS A 4 19.40 -24.23 -9.34
N TYR A 5 20.18 -23.18 -9.52
CA TYR A 5 19.71 -21.82 -9.32
C TYR A 5 18.76 -21.44 -10.46
N ARG A 6 17.58 -20.93 -10.12
CA ARG A 6 16.63 -20.34 -11.06
C ARG A 6 16.53 -18.85 -10.71
N CYS A 7 16.97 -17.99 -11.61
CA CYS A 7 16.75 -16.55 -11.48
C CYS A 7 15.46 -16.23 -12.23
N CYS A 8 14.44 -15.75 -11.52
CA CYS A 8 13.22 -15.21 -12.10
C CYS A 8 13.34 -13.69 -12.02
N LEU A 9 13.31 -13.01 -13.16
CA LEU A 9 13.09 -11.58 -13.20
C LEU A 9 11.57 -11.40 -13.19
N GLU A 10 10.99 -11.06 -12.04
CA GLU A 10 9.61 -10.61 -12.01
C GLU A 10 9.58 -9.20 -12.60
N CYS A 11 9.00 -9.09 -13.79
CA CYS A 11 8.78 -7.80 -14.43
C CYS A 11 7.78 -7.00 -13.59
N GLY A 12 8.08 -5.71 -13.39
CA GLY A 12 7.19 -4.79 -12.68
C GLY A 12 5.82 -4.64 -13.36
N ILE A 13 4.98 -3.76 -12.80
CA ILE A 13 3.60 -3.59 -13.24
C ILE A 13 3.56 -3.01 -14.67
N PRO A 14 3.04 -3.75 -15.66
CA PRO A 14 3.14 -3.36 -17.07
C PRO A 14 2.22 -2.20 -17.43
N GLU A 15 1.07 -2.09 -16.77
CA GLU A 15 0.09 -1.03 -16.99
C GLU A 15 -0.79 -0.85 -15.76
N VAL A 16 -1.18 0.39 -15.46
CA VAL A 16 -2.15 0.73 -14.43
C VAL A 16 -3.27 1.57 -15.04
N THR A 17 -4.51 1.15 -14.81
CA THR A 17 -5.69 1.95 -15.13
C THR A 17 -6.27 2.55 -13.85
N LEU A 18 -6.04 3.84 -13.63
CA LEU A 18 -6.67 4.58 -12.54
C LEU A 18 -8.08 5.03 -12.98
N ARG A 19 -9.11 4.55 -12.28
CA ARG A 19 -10.50 4.98 -12.50
C ARG A 19 -10.84 6.12 -11.55
N GLY A 20 -11.55 7.12 -12.05
CA GLY A 20 -11.94 8.32 -11.32
C GLY A 20 -11.32 9.58 -11.91
N SER A 21 -11.97 10.72 -11.66
CA SER A 21 -11.51 12.04 -12.06
C SER A 21 -10.63 12.68 -10.99
N PRO A 22 -9.79 13.69 -11.32
CA PRO A 22 -9.08 14.49 -10.33
C PRO A 22 -9.98 15.05 -9.21
N ASP A 23 -11.22 15.39 -9.54
CA ASP A 23 -12.20 15.93 -8.60
C ASP A 23 -12.68 14.86 -7.61
N ASP A 24 -12.77 13.59 -8.03
CA ASP A 24 -13.11 12.49 -7.13
C ASP A 24 -12.03 12.32 -6.06
N PHE A 25 -10.76 12.35 -6.46
CA PHE A 25 -9.63 12.25 -5.53
C PHE A 25 -9.54 13.49 -4.64
N GLN A 26 -9.82 14.69 -5.16
CA GLN A 26 -9.89 15.89 -4.34
C GLN A 26 -10.96 15.79 -3.25
N GLN A 27 -12.16 15.28 -3.58
CA GLN A 27 -13.22 15.06 -2.60
C GLN A 27 -12.80 14.10 -1.49
N VAL A 28 -12.04 13.05 -1.80
CA VAL A 28 -11.51 12.11 -0.80
C VAL A 28 -10.52 12.81 0.13
N ILE A 29 -9.60 13.60 -0.43
CA ILE A 29 -8.62 14.39 0.35
C ILE A 29 -9.33 15.36 1.28
N ASP A 30 -10.37 16.06 0.80
CA ASP A 30 -11.12 17.03 1.60
C ASP A 30 -11.85 16.35 2.76
N ARG A 31 -12.48 15.19 2.52
CA ARG A 31 -13.13 14.41 3.58
C ARG A 31 -12.12 13.94 4.62
N ILE A 32 -10.93 13.52 4.21
CA ILE A 32 -9.87 13.15 5.15
C ILE A 32 -9.42 14.34 5.99
N ASN A 33 -9.23 15.51 5.39
CA ASN A 33 -8.90 16.71 6.15
C ASN A 33 -9.99 17.08 7.17
N GLN A 34 -11.27 16.89 6.83
CA GLN A 34 -12.37 17.06 7.78
C GLN A 34 -12.31 16.01 8.91
N PHE A 35 -12.08 14.74 8.58
CA PHE A 35 -11.95 13.68 9.59
C PHE A 35 -10.77 13.90 10.54
N ARG A 36 -9.65 14.46 10.05
CA ARG A 36 -8.51 14.82 10.91
C ARG A 36 -8.89 15.82 12.00
N ILE A 37 -9.87 16.70 11.77
CA ILE A 37 -10.31 17.67 12.80
C ILE A 37 -11.11 16.96 13.91
N ILE A 38 -11.83 15.89 13.57
CA ILE A 38 -12.75 15.20 14.48
C ILE A 38 -12.05 14.06 15.23
N PHE A 39 -11.20 13.29 14.53
CA PHE A 39 -10.59 12.06 15.05
C PHE A 39 -9.08 12.23 15.25
N THR A 40 -8.71 12.89 16.35
CA THR A 40 -7.30 13.16 16.69
C THR A 40 -6.48 11.89 16.89
N ASP A 41 -7.11 10.82 17.40
CA ASP A 41 -6.45 9.52 17.63
C ASP A 41 -6.08 8.76 16.34
N PHE A 42 -6.53 9.27 15.19
CA PHE A 42 -6.30 8.69 13.86
C PHE A 42 -5.26 9.44 13.02
N HIS A 43 -4.68 10.53 13.54
CA HIS A 43 -3.69 11.34 12.80
C HIS A 43 -2.53 10.50 12.27
N TRP A 44 -2.03 9.56 13.08
CA TRP A 44 -0.93 8.67 12.70
C TRP A 44 -1.16 7.92 11.38
N TRP A 45 -2.41 7.57 11.05
CA TRP A 45 -2.78 6.90 9.79
C TRP A 45 -3.23 7.89 8.71
N LEU A 46 -4.01 8.90 9.07
CA LEU A 46 -4.48 9.88 8.10
C LEU A 46 -3.32 10.69 7.50
N ASP A 47 -2.27 10.93 8.29
CA ASP A 47 -1.06 11.62 7.85
C ASP A 47 -0.21 10.74 6.92
N SER A 48 -0.23 9.41 7.10
CA SER A 48 0.45 8.48 6.19
C SER A 48 -0.32 8.27 4.88
N LEU A 49 -1.65 8.34 4.92
CA LEU A 49 -2.53 8.14 3.77
C LEU A 49 -2.59 9.35 2.82
N LEU A 50 -2.48 10.56 3.36
CA LEU A 50 -2.62 11.81 2.59
C LEU A 50 -1.63 11.94 1.41
N PRO A 51 -0.33 11.61 1.56
CA PRO A 51 0.62 11.63 0.45
C PRO A 51 0.20 10.74 -0.72
N ASP A 52 -0.25 9.51 -0.46
CA ASP A 52 -0.62 8.56 -1.52
C ASP A 52 -1.88 9.00 -2.27
N LEU A 53 -2.86 9.59 -1.57
CA LEU A 53 -4.04 10.16 -2.23
C LEU A 53 -3.69 11.36 -3.12
N LYS A 54 -2.70 12.17 -2.75
CA LYS A 54 -2.20 13.25 -3.60
C LYS A 54 -1.51 12.71 -4.86
N GLN A 55 -0.78 11.61 -4.74
CA GLN A 55 -0.16 10.93 -5.89
C GLN A 55 -1.21 10.30 -6.81
N LEU A 56 -2.28 9.70 -6.25
CA LEU A 56 -3.43 9.24 -7.02
C LEU A 56 -4.10 10.39 -7.77
N LYS A 57 -4.34 11.52 -7.09
CA LYS A 57 -4.88 12.73 -7.75
C LYS A 57 -3.97 13.22 -8.88
N ALA A 58 -2.67 13.36 -8.64
CA ALA A 58 -1.70 13.79 -9.65
C ALA A 58 -1.70 12.85 -10.86
N SER A 59 -1.81 11.55 -10.63
CA SER A 59 -1.94 10.54 -11.68
C SER A 59 -3.22 10.73 -12.50
N ALA A 60 -4.36 11.01 -11.83
CA ALA A 60 -5.62 11.31 -12.51
C ALA A 60 -5.58 12.63 -13.30
N GLU A 61 -4.75 13.60 -12.90
CA GLU A 61 -4.48 14.84 -13.64
C GLU A 61 -3.56 14.63 -14.85
N GLY A 62 -3.13 13.40 -15.12
CA GLY A 62 -2.21 13.07 -16.21
C GLY A 62 -0.74 13.32 -15.87
N LYS A 63 -0.39 13.41 -14.57
CA LYS A 63 0.99 13.58 -14.07
C LYS A 63 1.39 12.41 -13.16
N PRO A 64 1.41 11.16 -13.66
CA PRO A 64 1.80 10.02 -12.85
C PRO A 64 3.29 10.06 -12.49
N ASP A 65 3.60 9.75 -11.23
CA ASP A 65 4.96 9.51 -10.75
C ASP A 65 5.30 8.02 -10.89
N ILE A 66 6.16 7.69 -11.84
CA ILE A 66 6.51 6.31 -12.19
C ILE A 66 7.22 5.61 -11.02
N ASP A 67 8.14 6.30 -10.34
CA ASP A 67 8.92 5.72 -9.23
C ASP A 67 8.02 5.42 -8.03
N TRP A 68 6.97 6.22 -7.82
CA TRP A 68 5.95 5.95 -6.82
C TRP A 68 5.03 4.79 -7.25
N TRP A 69 4.55 4.75 -8.51
CA TRP A 69 3.72 3.63 -9.00
C TRP A 69 4.45 2.28 -8.95
N GLN A 70 5.76 2.27 -9.18
CA GLN A 70 6.58 1.05 -9.07
C GLN A 70 6.64 0.48 -7.65
N LYS A 71 6.27 1.27 -6.62
CA LYS A 71 6.28 0.88 -5.20
C LYS A 71 4.88 0.59 -4.65
N ILE A 72 3.88 0.38 -5.52
CA ILE A 72 2.49 0.11 -5.11
C ILE A 72 2.36 -1.17 -4.32
N CYS A 73 2.94 -2.26 -4.82
CA CYS A 73 3.02 -3.52 -4.12
C CYS A 73 4.29 -4.27 -4.51
N HIS A 74 4.94 -4.88 -3.53
CA HIS A 74 6.02 -5.82 -3.73
C HIS A 74 5.95 -6.93 -2.68
N GLU A 75 6.38 -8.13 -3.09
CA GLU A 75 6.51 -9.26 -2.19
C GLU A 75 7.90 -9.27 -1.56
N GLU A 76 7.97 -9.40 -0.23
CA GLU A 76 9.21 -9.74 0.45
C GLU A 76 9.08 -11.14 1.05
N GLY A 77 9.94 -12.06 0.60
CA GLY A 77 9.96 -13.43 1.10
C GLY A 77 10.87 -13.59 2.31
N GLY A 78 10.35 -14.16 3.40
CA GLY A 78 11.13 -14.50 4.60
C GLY A 78 12.01 -15.75 4.46
N GLY A 79 12.31 -16.21 3.24
CA GLY A 79 13.01 -17.47 2.98
C GLY A 79 12.16 -18.71 3.28
N SER A 80 12.15 -19.18 4.54
CA SER A 80 11.26 -20.25 5.03
C SER A 80 10.05 -19.74 5.82
N GLY A 81 9.96 -18.42 6.01
CA GLY A 81 8.85 -17.73 6.66
C GLY A 81 7.77 -17.25 5.67
N PRO A 82 6.70 -16.61 6.17
CA PRO A 82 5.60 -16.12 5.36
C PRO A 82 6.07 -15.08 4.34
N SER A 83 5.37 -15.05 3.19
CA SER A 83 5.48 -13.98 2.20
C SER A 83 4.68 -12.77 2.66
N TYR A 84 5.22 -11.60 2.35
CA TYR A 84 4.70 -10.36 2.86
C TYR A 84 4.38 -9.38 1.74
N LEU A 85 3.20 -8.76 1.79
CA LEU A 85 2.85 -7.66 0.90
C LEU A 85 3.32 -6.35 1.52
N ALA A 86 4.24 -5.68 0.85
CA ALA A 86 4.74 -4.34 1.15
C ALA A 86 4.42 -3.39 -0.01
N GLY A 87 4.60 -2.09 0.21
CA GLY A 87 4.29 -1.03 -0.76
C GLY A 87 3.24 -0.05 -0.24
N TRP A 88 3.06 1.07 -0.96
CA TRP A 88 2.15 2.13 -0.50
C TRP A 88 0.67 1.73 -0.53
N LEU A 89 0.30 0.66 -1.26
CA LEU A 89 -1.07 0.15 -1.23
C LEU A 89 -1.49 -0.31 0.18
N ALA A 90 -0.54 -0.78 0.98
CA ALA A 90 -0.80 -1.21 2.35
C ALA A 90 -1.24 -0.04 3.26
N ASP A 91 -0.91 1.22 2.91
CA ASP A 91 -1.32 2.39 3.69
C ASP A 91 -2.83 2.65 3.68
N LEU A 92 -3.55 2.05 2.72
CA LEU A 92 -5.01 2.08 2.70
C LEU A 92 -5.63 1.28 3.86
N ILE A 93 -4.85 0.45 4.56
CA ILE A 93 -5.29 -0.47 5.61
C ILE A 93 -4.74 0.00 6.96
N PRO A 94 -5.58 0.58 7.85
CA PRO A 94 -5.11 1.07 9.16
C PRO A 94 -4.85 -0.04 10.18
N TYR A 95 -5.57 -1.16 10.09
CA TYR A 95 -5.48 -2.25 11.07
C TYR A 95 -5.26 -3.59 10.40
N ILE A 96 -4.39 -4.39 11.00
CA ILE A 96 -4.17 -5.79 10.63
C ILE A 96 -4.67 -6.70 11.74
N CYS A 97 -5.18 -7.86 11.35
CA CYS A 97 -5.59 -8.91 12.27
C CYS A 97 -4.39 -9.86 12.48
N ASP A 98 -4.09 -10.20 13.74
CA ASP A 98 -3.10 -11.23 14.04
C ASP A 98 -3.70 -12.65 14.01
N GLU A 99 -2.84 -13.66 14.14
CA GLU A 99 -3.24 -15.08 14.15
C GLU A 99 -4.20 -15.44 15.30
N GLU A 100 -4.24 -14.62 16.35
CA GLU A 100 -5.12 -14.79 17.51
C GLU A 100 -6.47 -14.06 17.34
N GLY A 101 -6.65 -13.29 16.26
CA GLY A 101 -7.88 -12.57 15.95
C GLY A 101 -7.92 -11.13 16.50
N HIS A 102 -6.81 -10.61 17.01
CA HIS A 102 -6.72 -9.25 17.54
C HIS A 102 -6.31 -8.24 16.47
N TYR A 103 -6.90 -7.03 16.52
CA TYR A 103 -6.56 -5.93 15.61
C TYR A 103 -5.42 -5.09 16.18
N LYS A 104 -4.39 -4.86 15.35
CA LYS A 104 -3.24 -4.01 15.68
C LYS A 104 -3.12 -2.88 14.67
N LYS A 105 -2.72 -1.70 15.15
CA LYS A 105 -2.38 -0.55 14.28
C LYS A 105 -1.19 -0.94 13.41
N VAL A 106 -1.30 -0.68 12.12
CA VAL A 106 -0.16 -0.79 11.20
C VAL A 106 0.87 0.28 11.60
N GLN A 107 2.12 -0.10 11.87
CA GLN A 107 3.21 0.87 11.98
C GLN A 107 3.97 0.92 10.63
N ARG A 108 4.96 1.80 10.48
CA ARG A 108 5.87 1.78 9.33
C ARG A 108 7.26 1.54 9.88
N ASP A 109 7.69 0.30 9.85
CA ASP A 109 9.06 -0.14 10.06
C ASP A 109 9.53 -0.86 8.79
N HIS A 110 10.84 -1.09 8.66
CA HIS A 110 11.42 -1.77 7.50
C HIS A 110 10.90 -3.20 7.28
N HIS A 111 10.15 -3.75 8.23
CA HIS A 111 9.50 -5.06 8.22
C HIS A 111 7.96 -4.93 8.26
N HIS A 112 7.39 -3.77 7.92
CA HIS A 112 5.93 -3.61 7.91
C HIS A 112 5.32 -4.26 6.70
N TYR A 113 5.03 -5.50 6.97
CA TYR A 113 4.42 -6.44 6.11
C TYR A 113 2.97 -6.60 6.52
N THR A 114 2.08 -6.40 5.56
CA THR A 114 0.79 -7.06 5.71
C THR A 114 1.04 -8.54 5.41
N GLN A 115 0.85 -9.43 6.40
CA GLN A 115 0.53 -10.83 6.11
C GLN A 115 -0.84 -10.81 5.42
N VAL A 116 -0.86 -10.42 4.16
CA VAL A 116 -2.04 -10.63 3.34
C VAL A 116 -1.88 -12.04 2.84
N TYR A 117 -2.70 -12.95 3.33
CA TYR A 117 -3.02 -14.17 2.61
C TYR A 117 -3.78 -13.75 1.35
N LEU A 118 -3.08 -13.15 0.37
CA LEU A 118 -3.59 -13.00 -0.98
C LEU A 118 -3.56 -14.39 -1.58
N PHE A 119 -4.65 -15.12 -1.37
CA PHE A 119 -5.00 -16.25 -2.19
C PHE A 119 -5.28 -15.71 -3.61
N PHE A 120 -4.22 -15.45 -4.37
CA PHE A 120 -4.32 -15.41 -5.81
C PHE A 120 -4.54 -16.86 -6.27
N TYR A 121 -5.81 -17.23 -6.43
CA TYR A 121 -6.20 -18.41 -7.21
C TYR A 121 -6.11 -18.10 -8.71
#